data_AF-A0A6I9W9B1-F1
#
_entry.id   AF-A0A6I9W9B1-F1
#
_cell.length_a   1.000
_cell.length_b   1.000
_cell.length_c   1.000
_cell.angle_alpha   90.00
_cell.angle_beta   90.00
_cell.angle_gamma   90.00
#
_symmetry.space_group_name_H-M   'P 1'
#
loop_
_entity.id
_entity.type
_entity.pdbx_description
1 polymer ?
#
loop_
_entity_poly.entity_id
_entity_poly.type
_entity_poly.pdbx_seq_one_letter_code
_entity_poly.pdbx_strand_id
1 'polypeptide(L)'
;MEQKIDRCFYGAGQQARLADDHVRNFSRGTGIMSDVKDALPALCKYINSLIHVDLIPEHLRLAKYNVPDKSAAETLWNTLRILSYHAAKEKRSDIDFRDYDALSAVRLHLAFLQYPVIEFYSLSKQNGEHNRDALIALAWLLGTQDVLTAILRAKLTDSVLGAECSSANPPEPPSLITVPDDESLSTDARLSRIVHLNTTVNLNLREINELTCERAKLTSKVHAASIGVSGLPHLSVSELALTKHLARAQVLGDGGGKNTEEDRRRLREFREIGVLLDARAKWLRKRHIFFDWMTTVLQEHKKSMESNPVVISTQELLAFSSLLRHVIRDKLRDSTSEISGGHGNTISNCPSRANRSQCDNIEAQNWIDDLNERQNREEENFQQNKERLVDELREMLKLIPSVVHV
;
A
#
# COMPACT_ATOMS: atom_id res chain seq x y z
N MET A 1 -12.42 13.88 13.62
CA MET A 1 -12.16 13.49 12.21
C MET A 1 -10.97 14.25 11.64
N GLU A 2 -10.95 15.59 11.77
CA GLU A 2 -9.85 16.50 11.37
C GLU A 2 -8.46 16.11 11.88
N GLN A 3 -8.33 15.74 13.17
CA GLN A 3 -7.02 15.35 13.73
C GLN A 3 -6.43 14.07 13.14
N LYS A 4 -7.23 13.12 12.63
CA LYS A 4 -6.70 11.86 12.08
C LYS A 4 -6.17 12.05 10.65
N ILE A 5 -6.84 12.86 9.84
CA ILE A 5 -6.42 13.17 8.48
C ILE A 5 -5.21 14.11 8.50
N ASP A 6 -5.24 15.15 9.35
CA ASP A 6 -4.07 16.00 9.56
C ASP A 6 -2.90 15.20 10.15
N ARG A 7 -3.10 14.27 11.09
CA ARG A 7 -2.03 13.36 11.56
C ARG A 7 -1.52 12.43 10.46
N CYS A 8 -2.37 11.96 9.53
CA CYS A 8 -1.91 11.16 8.39
C CYS A 8 -1.01 11.97 7.45
N PHE A 9 -1.35 13.23 7.18
CA PHE A 9 -0.56 14.10 6.31
C PHE A 9 0.69 14.68 7.01
N TYR A 10 0.61 15.03 8.29
CA TYR A 10 1.77 15.43 9.10
C TYR A 10 2.70 14.25 9.36
N GLY A 11 2.19 13.04 9.59
CA GLY A 11 2.97 11.81 9.79
C GLY A 11 3.66 11.33 8.51
N ALA A 12 2.95 11.35 7.36
CA ALA A 12 3.54 11.06 6.05
C ALA A 12 4.56 12.11 5.61
N GLY A 13 4.41 13.36 6.07
CA GLY A 13 5.39 14.45 5.94
C GLY A 13 6.60 14.29 6.86
N GLN A 14 6.43 13.83 8.11
CA GLN A 14 7.54 13.57 9.04
C GLN A 14 8.35 12.33 8.66
N GLN A 15 7.72 11.24 8.22
CA GLN A 15 8.45 10.08 7.65
C GLN A 15 9.20 10.43 6.36
N ALA A 16 8.74 11.41 5.60
CA ALA A 16 9.46 11.92 4.43
C ALA A 16 10.64 12.84 4.81
N ARG A 17 10.55 13.57 5.93
CA ARG A 17 11.63 14.43 6.44
C ARG A 17 12.74 13.65 7.15
N LEU A 18 12.41 12.56 7.84
CA LEU A 18 13.39 11.70 8.53
C LEU A 18 14.31 10.92 7.58
N ALA A 19 14.02 10.90 6.28
CA ALA A 19 14.87 10.29 5.25
C ALA A 19 15.81 11.30 4.54
N ASP A 20 15.72 12.60 4.85
CA ASP A 20 16.39 13.66 4.07
C ASP A 20 16.93 14.81 4.96
N ASP A 21 17.35 14.50 6.18
CA ASP A 21 17.97 15.48 7.09
C ASP A 21 19.48 15.64 6.81
N HIS A 22 19.78 16.33 5.71
CA HIS A 22 20.87 17.31 5.65
C HIS A 22 20.59 18.28 4.49
N VAL A 23 19.93 19.42 4.80
CA VAL A 23 20.24 20.80 4.36
C VAL A 23 19.00 21.73 4.50
N ARG A 24 19.06 22.53 5.58
CA ARG A 24 18.57 23.90 5.86
C ARG A 24 17.30 24.48 5.18
N ASN A 25 16.39 24.87 6.10
CA ASN A 25 15.81 26.19 6.39
C ASN A 25 15.10 27.02 5.30
N PHE A 26 13.77 27.05 5.46
CA PHE A 26 12.90 28.23 5.63
C PHE A 26 13.20 29.49 4.80
N SER A 27 12.60 29.52 3.61
CA SER A 27 12.04 30.69 2.92
C SER A 27 11.28 30.13 1.72
N ARG A 28 10.02 30.54 1.44
CA ARG A 28 9.40 30.56 0.08
C ARG A 28 7.87 30.67 0.13
N GLY A 29 7.36 31.90 0.13
CA GLY A 29 5.99 32.17 -0.38
C GLY A 29 5.91 32.12 -1.92
N THR A 30 7.04 32.15 -2.62
CA THR A 30 7.13 32.25 -4.09
C THR A 30 7.76 31.05 -4.79
N GLY A 31 8.48 30.17 -4.07
CA GLY A 31 9.09 28.96 -4.65
C GLY A 31 8.15 27.76 -4.73
N ILE A 32 7.16 27.68 -3.84
CA ILE A 32 6.22 26.53 -3.76
C ILE A 32 5.45 26.36 -5.09
N MET A 33 5.00 27.43 -5.72
CA MET A 33 4.26 27.33 -7.00
C MET A 33 5.11 26.82 -8.18
N SER A 34 6.41 27.10 -8.20
CA SER A 34 7.32 26.54 -9.22
C SER A 34 7.58 25.06 -8.94
N ASP A 35 7.77 24.70 -7.67
CA ASP A 35 8.06 23.33 -7.27
C ASP A 35 6.84 22.39 -7.44
N VAL A 36 5.61 22.90 -7.26
CA VAL A 36 4.36 22.15 -7.54
C VAL A 36 4.18 21.86 -9.02
N LYS A 37 4.64 22.75 -9.91
CA LYS A 37 4.56 22.53 -11.36
C LYS A 37 5.37 21.33 -11.81
N ASP A 38 6.39 20.93 -11.05
CA ASP A 38 7.21 19.74 -11.32
C ASP A 38 6.76 18.50 -10.54
N ALA A 39 6.21 18.68 -9.33
CA ALA A 39 5.76 17.58 -8.48
C ALA A 39 4.53 16.84 -9.05
N LEU A 40 3.53 17.56 -9.55
CA LEU A 40 2.33 16.94 -10.12
C LEU A 40 2.64 16.11 -11.37
N PRO A 41 3.41 16.61 -12.37
CA PRO A 41 3.85 15.77 -13.50
C PRO A 41 4.66 14.56 -13.07
N ALA A 42 5.52 14.68 -12.05
CA ALA A 42 6.31 13.55 -11.56
C ALA A 42 5.40 12.44 -10.99
N LEU A 43 4.38 12.81 -10.19
CA LEU A 43 3.38 11.87 -9.68
C LEU A 43 2.59 11.20 -10.82
N CYS A 44 2.03 12.01 -11.71
CA CYS A 44 1.26 11.54 -12.87
C CYS A 44 2.07 10.56 -13.71
N LYS A 45 3.31 10.92 -14.06
CA LYS A 45 4.21 10.04 -14.83
C LYS A 45 4.42 8.71 -14.11
N TYR A 46 4.68 8.73 -12.80
CA TYR A 46 4.91 7.52 -12.03
C TYR A 46 3.67 6.63 -11.94
N ILE A 47 2.49 7.20 -11.65
CA ILE A 47 1.21 6.47 -11.62
C ILE A 47 0.93 5.87 -13.00
N ASN A 48 1.05 6.63 -14.08
CA ASN A 48 0.76 6.17 -15.43
C ASN A 48 1.67 5.01 -15.84
N SER A 49 2.96 5.05 -15.47
CA SER A 49 3.89 3.93 -15.69
C SER A 49 3.54 2.69 -14.86
N LEU A 50 2.93 2.86 -13.68
CA LEU A 50 2.52 1.74 -12.82
C LEU A 50 1.22 1.09 -13.28
N ILE A 51 0.19 1.86 -13.58
CA ILE A 51 -1.17 1.32 -13.78
C ILE A 51 -1.80 1.62 -15.14
N HIS A 52 -1.05 2.20 -16.07
CA HIS A 52 -1.49 2.49 -17.44
C HIS A 52 -2.79 3.29 -17.51
N VAL A 53 -2.81 4.43 -16.82
CA VAL A 53 -3.90 5.42 -16.87
C VAL A 53 -3.39 6.71 -17.49
N ASP A 54 -4.29 7.56 -17.99
CA ASP A 54 -3.95 8.85 -18.63
C ASP A 54 -4.09 10.02 -17.64
N LEU A 55 -3.58 9.86 -16.41
CA LEU A 55 -3.65 10.91 -15.41
C LEU A 55 -2.67 12.04 -15.78
N ILE A 56 -3.18 13.25 -16.00
CA ILE A 56 -2.37 14.45 -16.25
C ILE A 56 -2.45 15.42 -15.07
N PRO A 57 -1.46 16.32 -14.90
CA PRO A 57 -1.45 17.31 -13.81
C PRO A 57 -2.70 18.19 -13.77
N GLU A 58 -3.29 18.47 -14.94
CA GLU A 58 -4.48 19.30 -15.02
C GLU A 58 -5.70 18.64 -14.40
N HIS A 59 -5.84 17.32 -14.49
CA HIS A 59 -6.91 16.59 -13.79
C HIS A 59 -6.86 16.83 -12.28
N LEU A 60 -5.66 16.88 -11.69
CA LEU A 60 -5.46 17.15 -10.26
C LEU A 60 -5.75 18.62 -9.90
N ARG A 61 -5.39 19.55 -10.78
CA ARG A 61 -5.68 20.98 -10.58
C ARG A 61 -7.17 21.30 -10.67
N LEU A 62 -7.87 20.72 -11.65
CA LEU A 62 -9.32 20.84 -11.79
C LEU A 62 -10.04 20.24 -10.57
N ALA A 63 -9.56 19.07 -10.10
CA ALA A 63 -10.08 18.43 -8.91
C ALA A 63 -9.94 19.28 -7.64
N LYS A 64 -8.83 20.02 -7.46
CA LYS A 64 -8.67 20.95 -6.33
C LYS A 64 -9.84 21.94 -6.22
N TYR A 65 -10.36 22.43 -7.35
CA TYR A 65 -11.41 23.45 -7.39
C TYR A 65 -12.80 22.87 -7.67
N ASN A 66 -12.96 21.54 -7.74
CA ASN A 66 -14.21 20.89 -8.18
C ASN A 66 -14.73 21.45 -9.53
N VAL A 67 -13.81 21.78 -10.45
CA VAL A 67 -14.22 22.20 -11.79
C VAL A 67 -14.83 20.99 -12.50
N PRO A 68 -16.07 21.08 -13.00
CA PRO A 68 -16.74 19.96 -13.63
C PRO A 68 -16.07 19.65 -14.97
N ASP A 69 -15.27 18.59 -14.99
CA ASP A 69 -14.70 18.03 -16.19
C ASP A 69 -14.88 16.51 -16.17
N LYS A 70 -15.58 15.99 -17.17
CA LYS A 70 -15.97 14.57 -17.22
C LYS A 70 -14.74 13.67 -17.40
N SER A 71 -13.79 14.09 -18.23
CA SER A 71 -12.56 13.34 -18.51
C SER A 71 -11.67 13.24 -17.26
N ALA A 72 -11.46 14.37 -16.58
CA ALA A 72 -10.71 14.43 -15.33
C ALA A 72 -11.38 13.60 -14.24
N ALA A 73 -12.71 13.69 -14.10
CA ALA A 73 -13.46 12.90 -13.14
C ALA A 73 -13.28 11.39 -13.41
N GLU A 74 -13.54 10.95 -14.64
CA GLU A 74 -13.42 9.55 -15.02
C GLU A 74 -11.99 9.01 -14.79
N THR A 75 -10.98 9.76 -15.21
CA THR A 75 -9.57 9.38 -15.03
C THR A 75 -9.19 9.30 -13.55
N LEU A 76 -9.63 10.26 -12.73
CA LEU A 76 -9.32 10.31 -11.31
C LEU A 76 -9.99 9.17 -10.54
N TRP A 77 -11.28 8.92 -10.80
CA TRP A 77 -12.02 7.81 -10.19
C TRP A 77 -11.51 6.45 -10.64
N ASN A 78 -11.12 6.29 -11.91
CA ASN A 78 -10.50 5.05 -12.39
C ASN A 78 -9.13 4.82 -11.73
N THR A 79 -8.33 5.88 -11.59
CA THR A 79 -7.05 5.83 -10.85
C THR A 79 -7.29 5.37 -9.40
N LEU A 80 -8.26 6.00 -8.72
CA LEU A 80 -8.63 5.66 -7.34
C LEU A 80 -9.11 4.21 -7.21
N ARG A 81 -9.90 3.73 -8.17
CA ARG A 81 -10.37 2.33 -8.23
C ARG A 81 -9.23 1.33 -8.32
N ILE A 82 -8.29 1.55 -9.23
CA ILE A 82 -7.16 0.63 -9.43
C ILE A 82 -6.26 0.63 -8.17
N LEU A 83 -5.92 1.81 -7.65
CA LEU A 83 -5.04 1.92 -6.48
C LEU A 83 -5.71 1.35 -5.22
N SER A 84 -6.98 1.64 -4.97
CA SER A 84 -7.69 1.11 -3.79
C SER A 84 -7.80 -0.43 -3.83
N TYR A 85 -8.03 -1.02 -5.00
CA TYR A 85 -7.99 -2.46 -5.20
C TYR A 85 -6.62 -3.04 -4.85
N HIS A 86 -5.54 -2.49 -5.41
CA HIS A 86 -4.19 -2.97 -5.12
C HIS A 86 -3.82 -2.83 -3.64
N ALA A 87 -4.20 -1.72 -3.00
CA ALA A 87 -3.98 -1.52 -1.57
C ALA A 87 -4.75 -2.53 -0.71
N ALA A 88 -5.99 -2.84 -1.06
CA ALA A 88 -6.79 -3.85 -0.36
C ALA A 88 -6.18 -5.25 -0.53
N LYS A 89 -5.81 -5.61 -1.77
CA LYS A 89 -5.20 -6.89 -2.11
C LYS A 89 -3.86 -7.13 -1.43
N GLU A 90 -3.03 -6.08 -1.28
CA GLU A 90 -1.75 -6.16 -0.54
C GLU A 90 -1.98 -6.51 0.93
N LYS A 91 -3.04 -5.98 1.56
CA LYS A 91 -3.38 -6.32 2.95
C LYS A 91 -3.97 -7.72 3.08
N ARG A 92 -4.85 -8.11 2.15
CA ARG A 92 -5.55 -9.39 2.15
C ARG A 92 -5.88 -9.81 0.72
N SER A 93 -5.32 -10.94 0.30
CA SER A 93 -5.44 -11.45 -1.07
C SER A 93 -6.84 -11.91 -1.46
N ASP A 94 -7.70 -12.21 -0.48
CA ASP A 94 -9.08 -12.68 -0.67
C ASP A 94 -10.10 -11.54 -0.86
N ILE A 95 -9.64 -10.30 -0.76
CA ILE A 95 -10.47 -9.10 -0.96
C ILE A 95 -10.50 -8.73 -2.44
N ASP A 96 -11.66 -8.94 -3.06
CA ASP A 96 -11.97 -8.49 -4.41
C ASP A 96 -13.41 -7.97 -4.45
N PHE A 97 -13.58 -6.69 -4.81
CA PHE A 97 -14.89 -6.07 -4.97
C PHE A 97 -15.13 -5.59 -6.41
N ARG A 98 -14.40 -6.14 -7.39
CA ARG A 98 -14.53 -5.74 -8.81
C ARG A 98 -15.85 -6.14 -9.45
N ASP A 99 -16.59 -7.07 -8.84
CA ASP A 99 -17.93 -7.48 -9.29
C ASP A 99 -19.01 -6.42 -9.02
N TYR A 100 -18.71 -5.43 -8.17
CA TYR A 100 -19.58 -4.28 -7.92
C TYR A 100 -19.35 -3.17 -8.93
N ASP A 101 -20.31 -2.23 -9.03
CA ASP A 101 -20.10 -1.03 -9.84
C ASP A 101 -18.89 -0.22 -9.34
N ALA A 102 -18.28 0.55 -10.24
CA ALA A 102 -17.00 1.22 -9.98
C ALA A 102 -17.00 2.09 -8.70
N LEU A 103 -18.11 2.76 -8.39
CA LEU A 103 -18.20 3.64 -7.22
C LEU A 103 -18.34 2.80 -5.94
N SER A 104 -19.20 1.79 -5.95
CA SER A 104 -19.36 0.86 -4.82
C SER A 104 -18.07 0.09 -4.54
N ALA A 105 -17.36 -0.36 -5.58
CA ALA A 105 -16.07 -1.04 -5.44
C ALA A 105 -15.04 -0.14 -4.74
N VAL A 106 -14.91 1.12 -5.15
CA VAL A 106 -14.02 2.09 -4.49
C VAL A 106 -14.39 2.28 -3.03
N ARG A 107 -15.69 2.45 -2.72
CA ARG A 107 -16.16 2.61 -1.33
C ARG A 107 -15.87 1.39 -0.48
N LEU A 108 -16.13 0.19 -0.98
CA LEU A 108 -15.88 -1.05 -0.25
C LEU A 108 -14.37 -1.23 0.01
N HIS A 109 -13.51 -1.00 -0.99
CA HIS A 109 -12.06 -1.05 -0.77
C HIS A 109 -11.61 0.00 0.25
N LEU A 110 -12.08 1.26 0.16
CA LEU A 110 -11.70 2.31 1.11
C LEU A 110 -12.24 2.05 2.52
N ALA A 111 -13.44 1.49 2.66
CA ALA A 111 -13.98 1.08 3.95
C ALA A 111 -13.18 -0.08 4.56
N PHE A 112 -12.80 -1.08 3.75
CA PHE A 112 -11.89 -2.15 4.18
C PHE A 112 -10.53 -1.60 4.64
N LEU A 113 -10.02 -0.57 3.95
CA LEU A 113 -8.78 0.12 4.31
C LEU A 113 -8.96 1.11 5.49
N GLN A 114 -10.18 1.27 6.01
CA GLN A 114 -10.56 2.17 7.11
C GLN A 114 -10.35 3.66 6.78
N TYR A 115 -10.67 4.08 5.56
CA TYR A 115 -10.66 5.49 5.18
C TYR A 115 -11.65 6.29 6.05
N PRO A 116 -11.20 7.37 6.74
CA PRO A 116 -11.95 7.94 7.86
C PRO A 116 -12.99 9.01 7.51
N VAL A 117 -13.18 9.35 6.22
CA VAL A 117 -14.12 10.40 5.79
C VAL A 117 -15.48 9.77 5.51
N ILE A 118 -16.47 10.06 6.37
CA ILE A 118 -17.80 9.42 6.28
C ILE A 118 -18.59 9.95 5.09
N GLU A 119 -18.45 11.25 4.82
CA GLU A 119 -19.09 12.00 3.75
C GLU A 119 -18.79 11.36 2.38
N PHE A 120 -17.59 10.79 2.23
CA PHE A 120 -17.16 10.08 1.02
C PHE A 120 -18.06 8.88 0.68
N TYR A 121 -18.58 8.18 1.69
CA TYR A 121 -19.47 7.03 1.48
C TYR A 121 -20.90 7.44 1.15
N SER A 122 -21.25 8.71 1.34
CA SER A 122 -22.56 9.29 1.03
C SER A 122 -22.60 10.02 -0.32
N LEU A 123 -21.48 10.08 -1.05
CA LEU A 123 -21.42 10.77 -2.34
C LEU A 123 -22.47 10.17 -3.31
N SER A 124 -22.93 10.94 -4.28
CA SER A 124 -23.73 10.36 -5.37
C SER A 124 -22.88 10.28 -6.63
N LYS A 125 -23.33 9.51 -7.63
CA LYS A 125 -22.62 9.38 -8.93
C LYS A 125 -22.69 10.66 -9.79
N GLN A 126 -22.97 11.83 -9.20
CA GLN A 126 -23.14 13.07 -9.96
C GLN A 126 -21.82 13.54 -10.57
N ASN A 127 -21.93 14.03 -11.81
CA ASN A 127 -20.83 14.27 -12.74
C ASN A 127 -19.88 15.38 -12.24
N GLY A 128 -18.76 14.99 -11.61
CA GLY A 128 -17.61 15.86 -11.36
C GLY A 128 -17.66 16.73 -10.10
N GLU A 129 -18.78 16.75 -9.36
CA GLU A 129 -18.93 17.56 -8.14
C GLU A 129 -18.03 17.11 -6.98
N HIS A 130 -17.56 15.87 -7.02
CA HIS A 130 -16.81 15.24 -5.93
C HIS A 130 -15.35 14.90 -6.33
N ASN A 131 -14.81 15.62 -7.32
CA ASN A 131 -13.44 15.41 -7.78
C ASN A 131 -12.41 15.72 -6.68
N ARG A 132 -12.68 16.72 -5.84
CA ARG A 132 -11.85 17.06 -4.68
C ARG A 132 -11.83 15.94 -3.65
N ASP A 133 -12.98 15.32 -3.37
CA ASP A 133 -13.08 14.18 -2.45
C ASP A 133 -12.29 12.98 -2.96
N ALA A 134 -12.37 12.68 -4.26
CA ALA A 134 -11.56 11.66 -4.91
C ALA A 134 -10.06 11.97 -4.83
N LEU A 135 -9.67 13.24 -5.02
CA LEU A 135 -8.28 13.68 -4.88
C LEU A 135 -7.76 13.54 -3.44
N ILE A 136 -8.58 13.87 -2.44
CA ILE A 136 -8.24 13.70 -1.02
C ILE A 136 -8.08 12.21 -0.68
N ALA A 137 -9.01 11.36 -1.13
CA ALA A 137 -8.92 9.92 -0.95
C ALA A 137 -7.68 9.32 -1.64
N LEU A 138 -7.35 9.79 -2.84
CA LEU A 138 -6.13 9.43 -3.55
C LEU A 138 -4.89 9.80 -2.73
N ALA A 139 -4.79 11.05 -2.25
CA ALA A 139 -3.67 11.49 -1.44
C ALA A 139 -3.54 10.69 -0.13
N TRP A 140 -4.67 10.31 0.48
CA TRP A 140 -4.67 9.44 1.66
C TRP A 140 -4.12 8.04 1.34
N LEU A 141 -4.53 7.42 0.22
CA LEU A 141 -3.97 6.12 -0.20
C LEU A 141 -2.46 6.21 -0.40
N LEU A 142 -1.99 7.26 -1.09
CA LEU A 142 -0.57 7.49 -1.35
C LEU A 142 0.22 7.73 -0.07
N GLY A 143 -0.38 8.39 0.92
CA GLY A 143 0.27 8.73 2.19
C GLY A 143 0.28 7.59 3.21
N THR A 144 -0.70 6.69 3.18
CA THR A 144 -0.93 5.72 4.27
C THR A 144 -0.79 4.25 3.89
N GLN A 145 -1.03 3.87 2.63
CA GLN A 145 -1.08 2.45 2.23
C GLN A 145 0.14 1.99 1.42
N ASP A 146 1.13 2.85 1.19
CA ASP A 146 2.32 2.60 0.33
C ASP A 146 2.02 1.87 -0.99
N VAL A 147 0.83 2.14 -1.55
CA VAL A 147 0.24 1.38 -2.66
C VAL A 147 1.12 1.38 -3.90
N LEU A 148 1.79 2.51 -4.19
CA LEU A 148 2.66 2.61 -5.36
C LEU A 148 3.90 1.70 -5.23
N THR A 149 4.42 1.52 -4.01
CA THR A 149 5.55 0.61 -3.77
C THR A 149 5.10 -0.84 -3.84
N ALA A 150 3.90 -1.18 -3.35
CA ALA A 150 3.33 -2.52 -3.51
C ALA A 150 3.16 -2.89 -5.00
N ILE A 151 2.55 -2.02 -5.79
CA ILE A 151 2.39 -2.24 -7.24
C ILE A 151 3.73 -2.33 -7.95
N LEU A 152 4.69 -1.47 -7.60
CA LEU A 152 6.04 -1.54 -8.15
C LEU A 152 6.70 -2.88 -7.85
N ARG A 153 6.65 -3.36 -6.59
CA ARG A 153 7.24 -4.64 -6.20
C ARG A 153 6.64 -5.80 -6.99
N ALA A 154 5.32 -5.83 -7.13
CA ALA A 154 4.64 -6.82 -7.96
C ALA A 154 5.14 -6.77 -9.42
N LYS A 155 5.16 -5.57 -10.03
CA LYS A 155 5.67 -5.39 -11.39
C LYS A 155 7.13 -5.83 -11.56
N LEU A 156 8.00 -5.52 -10.60
CA LEU A 156 9.40 -5.92 -10.67
C LEU A 156 9.56 -7.44 -10.52
N THR A 157 8.78 -8.05 -9.64
CA THR A 157 8.77 -9.51 -9.42
C THR A 157 8.33 -10.26 -10.69
N ASP A 158 7.29 -9.76 -11.36
CA ASP A 158 6.76 -10.35 -12.60
C ASP A 158 7.60 -10.02 -13.84
N SER A 159 8.64 -9.19 -13.71
CA SER A 159 9.47 -8.71 -14.82
C SER A 159 10.74 -9.53 -15.05
N VAL A 160 11.45 -9.21 -16.14
CA VAL A 160 12.78 -9.78 -16.44
C VAL A 160 13.76 -9.64 -15.28
N LEU A 161 13.71 -8.54 -14.52
CA LEU A 161 14.56 -8.36 -13.34
C LEU A 161 14.22 -9.36 -12.23
N GLY A 162 12.92 -9.59 -11.99
CA GLY A 162 12.45 -10.58 -11.02
C GLY A 162 12.86 -11.98 -11.42
N ALA A 163 12.78 -12.32 -12.71
CA ALA A 163 13.22 -13.61 -13.23
C ALA A 163 14.73 -13.84 -13.05
N GLU A 164 15.57 -12.83 -13.26
CA GLU A 164 17.02 -12.93 -13.01
C GLU A 164 17.34 -13.12 -11.52
N CYS A 165 16.63 -12.41 -10.64
CA CYS A 165 16.78 -12.53 -9.19
C CYS A 165 16.17 -13.81 -8.59
N SER A 166 15.25 -14.46 -9.30
CA SER A 166 14.60 -15.72 -8.91
C SER A 166 15.38 -16.96 -9.35
N SER A 167 16.56 -16.79 -9.96
CA SER A 167 17.48 -17.89 -10.33
C SER A 167 18.22 -18.49 -9.14
N ALA A 168 17.49 -18.71 -8.04
CA ALA A 168 17.76 -19.79 -7.14
C ALA A 168 16.41 -20.45 -6.94
N ASN A 169 16.11 -21.51 -7.70
CA ASN A 169 15.31 -22.57 -7.09
C ASN A 169 16.07 -22.88 -5.80
N PRO A 170 15.51 -22.62 -4.60
CA PRO A 170 16.07 -23.30 -3.44
C PRO A 170 16.08 -24.78 -3.84
N PRO A 171 17.18 -25.52 -3.62
CA PRO A 171 17.07 -26.97 -3.66
C PRO A 171 15.82 -27.31 -2.86
N GLU A 172 14.95 -28.17 -3.41
CA GLU A 172 13.75 -28.66 -2.73
C GLU A 172 14.08 -28.73 -1.24
N PRO A 173 13.32 -28.05 -0.36
CA PRO A 173 13.63 -28.05 1.06
C PRO A 173 13.89 -29.50 1.41
N PRO A 174 15.09 -29.87 1.92
CA PRO A 174 15.44 -31.25 2.17
C PRO A 174 14.26 -31.80 2.95
N SER A 175 13.54 -32.72 2.28
CA SER A 175 12.24 -33.25 2.70
C SER A 175 12.10 -33.06 4.18
N LEU A 176 11.24 -32.09 4.59
CA LEU A 176 11.02 -31.77 6.00
C LEU A 176 10.99 -33.11 6.70
N ILE A 177 12.04 -33.39 7.48
CA ILE A 177 12.11 -34.59 8.30
C ILE A 177 10.80 -34.52 9.03
N THR A 178 9.90 -35.44 8.67
CA THR A 178 8.57 -35.49 9.22
C THR A 178 8.83 -35.91 10.63
N VAL A 179 8.95 -34.93 11.52
CA VAL A 179 9.10 -35.19 12.94
C VAL A 179 7.75 -35.76 13.32
N PRO A 180 7.68 -36.99 13.83
CA PRO A 180 6.44 -37.51 14.39
C PRO A 180 6.03 -36.54 15.49
N ASP A 181 4.90 -35.87 15.28
CA ASP A 181 4.23 -35.15 16.35
C ASP A 181 3.50 -36.21 17.16
N ASP A 182 4.21 -36.78 18.14
CA ASP A 182 3.65 -37.32 19.39
C ASP A 182 4.76 -38.01 20.19
N GLU A 183 5.47 -37.23 21.01
CA GLU A 183 5.90 -37.71 22.32
C GLU A 183 6.25 -36.51 23.20
N SER A 184 5.76 -36.52 24.44
CA SER A 184 6.00 -35.49 25.45
C SER A 184 7.49 -35.41 25.81
N LEU A 185 8.27 -34.70 25.01
CA LEU A 185 9.69 -34.49 25.26
C LEU A 185 9.87 -33.62 26.51
N SER A 186 10.73 -34.07 27.42
CA SER A 186 11.24 -33.31 28.56
C SER A 186 11.73 -31.92 28.11
N THR A 187 11.54 -30.91 28.96
CA THR A 187 11.97 -29.52 28.73
C THR A 187 13.44 -29.41 28.32
N ASP A 188 14.31 -30.29 28.83
CA ASP A 188 15.75 -30.31 28.52
C ASP A 188 16.06 -30.78 27.10
N ALA A 189 15.28 -31.72 26.57
CA ALA A 189 15.40 -32.18 25.19
C ALA A 189 14.94 -31.09 24.20
N ARG A 190 13.89 -30.33 24.56
CA ARG A 190 13.44 -29.17 23.78
C ARG A 190 14.49 -28.06 23.78
N LEU A 191 15.09 -27.74 24.92
CA LEU A 191 16.16 -26.74 25.04
C LEU A 191 17.39 -27.14 24.22
N SER A 192 17.82 -28.39 24.32
CA SER A 192 18.96 -28.90 23.55
C SER A 192 18.69 -28.84 22.03
N ARG A 193 17.45 -29.11 21.60
CA ARG A 193 17.04 -28.96 20.20
C ARG A 193 17.07 -27.50 19.72
N ILE A 194 16.62 -26.56 20.54
CA ILE A 194 16.68 -25.12 20.24
C ILE A 194 18.13 -24.67 20.09
N VAL A 195 19.02 -25.10 20.99
CA VAL A 195 20.45 -24.78 20.92
C VAL A 195 21.07 -25.34 19.65
N HIS A 196 20.77 -26.59 19.28
CA HIS A 196 21.26 -27.19 18.05
C HIS A 196 20.80 -26.40 16.81
N LEU A 197 19.50 -26.09 16.70
CA LEU A 197 18.94 -25.30 15.60
C LEU A 197 19.57 -23.91 15.52
N ASN A 198 19.77 -23.23 16.66
CA ASN A 198 20.42 -21.93 16.71
C ASN A 198 21.87 -22.00 16.21
N THR A 199 22.59 -23.06 16.59
CA THR A 199 23.96 -23.31 16.14
C THR A 199 24.02 -23.54 14.63
N THR A 200 23.10 -24.33 14.08
CA THR A 200 22.96 -24.56 12.64
C THR A 200 22.65 -23.25 11.88
N VAL A 201 21.72 -22.44 12.38
CA VAL A 201 21.39 -21.13 11.78
C VAL A 201 22.62 -20.22 11.77
N ASN A 202 23.38 -20.15 12.87
CA ASN A 202 24.58 -19.33 12.94
C ASN A 202 25.69 -19.79 11.98
N LEU A 203 25.83 -21.10 11.76
CA LEU A 203 26.76 -21.64 10.76
C LEU A 203 26.33 -21.25 9.34
N ASN A 204 25.04 -21.41 9.02
CA ASN A 204 24.52 -21.01 7.72
C ASN A 204 24.68 -19.51 7.47
N LEU A 205 24.43 -18.66 8.47
CA LEU A 205 24.65 -17.21 8.38
C LEU A 205 26.13 -16.87 8.11
N ARG A 206 27.05 -17.63 8.71
CA ARG A 206 28.48 -17.48 8.45
C ARG A 206 28.82 -17.84 7.00
N GLU A 207 28.35 -18.98 6.50
CA GLU A 207 28.56 -19.39 5.10
C GLU A 207 28.00 -18.37 4.10
N ILE A 208 26.79 -17.84 4.36
CA ILE A 208 26.19 -16.78 3.53
C ILE A 208 27.08 -15.53 3.51
N ASN A 209 27.65 -15.16 4.65
CA ASN A 209 28.55 -14.02 4.73
C ASN A 209 29.86 -14.27 3.96
N GLU A 210 30.43 -15.47 4.04
CA GLU A 210 31.61 -15.87 3.27
C GLU A 210 31.34 -15.84 1.76
N LEU A 211 30.21 -16.40 1.31
CA LEU A 211 29.78 -16.34 -0.09
C LEU A 211 29.56 -14.90 -0.56
N THR A 212 29.04 -14.03 0.30
CA THR A 212 28.85 -12.61 0.00
C THR A 212 30.20 -11.90 -0.17
N CYS A 213 31.18 -12.19 0.68
CA CYS A 213 32.54 -11.69 0.56
C CYS A 213 33.24 -12.19 -0.71
N GLU A 214 33.12 -13.49 -1.05
CA GLU A 214 33.70 -14.04 -2.28
C GLU A 214 33.06 -13.43 -3.53
N ARG A 215 31.73 -13.25 -3.53
CA ARG A 215 31.05 -12.52 -4.61
C ARG A 215 31.62 -11.11 -4.75
N ALA A 216 31.79 -10.36 -3.66
CA ALA A 216 32.37 -9.02 -3.71
C ALA A 216 33.81 -9.03 -4.26
N LYS A 217 34.65 -9.99 -3.86
CA LYS A 217 36.00 -10.17 -4.40
C LYS A 217 35.98 -10.46 -5.91
N LEU A 218 35.12 -11.36 -6.36
CA LEU A 218 34.98 -11.70 -7.78
C LEU A 218 34.45 -10.50 -8.59
N THR A 219 33.45 -9.79 -8.09
CA THR A 219 32.95 -8.54 -8.70
C THR A 219 34.05 -7.50 -8.79
N SER A 220 34.90 -7.35 -7.77
CA SER A 220 36.06 -6.44 -7.80
C SER A 220 37.11 -6.86 -8.84
N LYS A 221 37.39 -8.16 -8.99
CA LYS A 221 38.27 -8.67 -10.05
C LYS A 221 37.71 -8.41 -11.45
N VAL A 222 36.41 -8.63 -11.65
CA VAL A 222 35.72 -8.29 -12.90
C VAL A 222 35.74 -6.78 -13.14
N HIS A 223 35.57 -5.97 -12.10
CA HIS A 223 35.67 -4.51 -12.16
C HIS A 223 37.08 -4.08 -12.61
N ALA A 224 38.14 -4.59 -11.98
CA ALA A 224 39.52 -4.32 -12.37
C ALA A 224 39.82 -4.76 -13.81
N ALA A 225 39.28 -5.90 -14.25
CA ALA A 225 39.46 -6.41 -15.60
C ALA A 225 38.64 -5.67 -16.68
N SER A 226 37.60 -4.92 -16.29
CA SER A 226 36.70 -4.22 -17.21
C SER A 226 36.90 -2.69 -17.23
N ILE A 227 37.65 -2.13 -16.29
CA ILE A 227 38.06 -0.72 -16.31
C ILE A 227 38.81 -0.43 -17.62
N GLY A 228 38.28 0.51 -18.41
CA GLY A 228 38.95 1.07 -19.59
C GLY A 228 38.84 0.26 -20.88
N VAL A 229 38.18 -0.90 -20.89
CA VAL A 229 38.21 -1.82 -22.04
C VAL A 229 37.31 -1.38 -23.23
N SER A 230 36.44 -0.38 -23.11
CA SER A 230 35.58 0.00 -24.27
C SER A 230 35.07 1.44 -24.32
N GLY A 231 35.50 2.35 -23.44
CA GLY A 231 34.91 3.70 -23.34
C GLY A 231 33.40 3.71 -23.01
N LEU A 232 32.83 2.55 -22.70
CA LEU A 232 31.46 2.35 -22.25
C LEU A 232 31.42 2.34 -20.72
N PRO A 233 30.35 2.86 -20.10
CA PRO A 233 30.13 2.71 -18.67
C PRO A 233 30.06 1.22 -18.28
N HIS A 234 30.48 0.89 -17.06
CA HIS A 234 30.55 -0.49 -16.56
C HIS A 234 29.24 -1.25 -16.81
N LEU A 235 29.30 -2.30 -17.62
CA LEU A 235 28.21 -3.25 -17.81
C LEU A 235 28.34 -4.37 -16.78
N SER A 236 27.26 -4.68 -16.09
CA SER A 236 27.10 -5.88 -15.27
C SER A 236 27.29 -7.16 -16.09
N VAL A 237 27.48 -8.30 -15.42
CA VAL A 237 27.67 -9.61 -16.09
C VAL A 237 26.48 -9.94 -17.00
N SER A 238 25.25 -9.65 -16.56
CA SER A 238 24.03 -9.81 -17.35
C SER A 238 24.02 -8.87 -18.58
N GLU A 239 24.37 -7.60 -18.40
CA GLU A 239 24.43 -6.61 -19.50
C GLU A 239 25.51 -6.97 -20.52
N LEU A 240 26.67 -7.47 -20.08
CA LEU A 240 27.75 -7.93 -20.97
C LEU A 240 27.34 -9.20 -21.72
N ALA A 241 26.69 -10.15 -21.05
CA ALA A 241 26.18 -11.37 -21.67
C ALA A 241 25.14 -11.04 -22.74
N LEU A 242 24.16 -10.18 -22.43
CA LEU A 242 23.13 -9.74 -23.34
C LEU A 242 23.71 -8.97 -24.54
N THR A 243 24.66 -8.06 -24.29
CA THR A 243 25.38 -7.31 -25.34
C THR A 243 26.13 -8.26 -26.28
N LYS A 244 26.83 -9.26 -25.71
CA LYS A 244 27.56 -10.28 -26.48
C LYS A 244 26.61 -11.15 -27.31
N HIS A 245 25.48 -11.55 -26.74
CA HIS A 245 24.45 -12.33 -27.44
C HIS A 245 23.86 -11.57 -28.64
N LEU A 246 23.50 -10.29 -28.44
CA LEU A 246 22.96 -9.43 -29.50
C LEU A 246 23.98 -9.10 -30.60
N ALA A 247 25.22 -8.81 -30.22
CA ALA A 247 26.30 -8.58 -31.18
C ALA A 247 26.56 -9.83 -32.04
N ARG A 248 26.52 -11.03 -31.42
CA ARG A 248 26.69 -12.29 -32.14
C ARG A 248 25.54 -12.58 -33.10
N ALA A 249 24.31 -12.25 -32.71
CA ALA A 249 23.13 -12.39 -33.55
C ALA A 249 23.13 -11.44 -34.77
N GLN A 250 23.69 -10.23 -34.64
CA GLN A 250 23.87 -9.31 -35.76
C GLN A 250 24.99 -9.72 -36.73
N VAL A 251 26.10 -10.25 -36.21
CA VAL A 251 27.30 -10.59 -37.00
C VAL A 251 27.15 -11.90 -37.78
N LEU A 252 26.44 -12.89 -37.24
CA LEU A 252 26.36 -14.21 -37.88
C LEU A 252 25.32 -14.30 -39.02
N GLY A 253 24.46 -13.28 -39.22
CA GLY A 253 23.46 -13.29 -40.28
C GLY A 253 22.54 -14.53 -40.27
N ASP A 254 22.55 -15.29 -39.18
CA ASP A 254 21.87 -16.58 -39.08
C ASP A 254 20.39 -16.26 -38.85
N GLY A 255 19.61 -16.57 -39.87
CA GLY A 255 18.28 -16.01 -40.07
C GLY A 255 17.35 -16.18 -38.88
N GLY A 256 16.72 -15.08 -38.46
CA GLY A 256 15.37 -15.08 -37.89
C GLY A 256 15.10 -16.05 -36.74
N GLY A 257 16.09 -16.35 -35.89
CA GLY A 257 15.89 -17.24 -34.75
C GLY A 257 15.02 -16.60 -33.67
N LYS A 258 14.07 -17.37 -33.13
CA LYS A 258 13.16 -17.04 -32.00
C LYS A 258 13.86 -16.32 -30.83
N ASN A 259 15.15 -16.60 -30.62
CA ASN A 259 15.98 -16.01 -29.58
C ASN A 259 16.28 -14.51 -29.79
N THR A 260 16.45 -14.04 -31.03
CA THR A 260 16.79 -12.62 -31.29
C THR A 260 15.62 -11.69 -31.01
N GLU A 261 14.38 -12.13 -31.27
CA GLU A 261 13.19 -11.34 -30.95
C GLU A 261 12.87 -11.39 -29.46
N GLU A 262 13.16 -12.52 -28.79
CA GLU A 262 13.08 -12.61 -27.32
C GLU A 262 14.08 -11.67 -26.64
N ASP A 263 15.33 -11.60 -27.11
CA ASP A 263 16.33 -10.68 -26.58
C ASP A 263 15.96 -9.21 -26.82
N ARG A 264 15.42 -8.88 -28.01
CA ARG A 264 14.87 -7.54 -28.29
C ARG A 264 13.69 -7.21 -27.39
N ARG A 265 12.82 -8.18 -27.12
CA ARG A 265 11.71 -8.03 -26.19
C ARG A 265 12.22 -7.77 -24.77
N ARG A 266 13.18 -8.55 -24.28
CA ARG A 266 13.81 -8.36 -22.96
C ARG A 266 14.45 -6.98 -22.82
N LEU A 267 15.15 -6.50 -23.86
CA LEU A 267 15.68 -5.13 -23.92
C LEU A 267 14.61 -4.05 -23.79
N ARG A 268 13.47 -4.21 -24.48
CA ARG A 268 12.33 -3.29 -24.36
C ARG A 268 11.79 -3.29 -22.93
N GLU A 269 11.60 -4.47 -22.35
CA GLU A 269 11.14 -4.62 -20.96
C GLU A 269 12.13 -3.97 -19.97
N PHE A 270 13.45 -4.17 -20.12
CA PHE A 270 14.45 -3.47 -19.30
C PHE A 270 14.37 -1.95 -19.42
N ARG A 271 14.22 -1.43 -20.64
CA ARG A 271 14.07 0.01 -20.87
C ARG A 271 12.81 0.55 -20.20
N GLU A 272 11.69 -0.16 -20.31
CA GLU A 272 10.42 0.22 -19.68
C GLU A 272 10.53 0.24 -18.16
N ILE A 273 11.17 -0.77 -17.56
CA ILE A 273 11.44 -0.81 -16.12
C ILE A 273 12.39 0.31 -15.71
N GLY A 274 13.42 0.60 -16.49
CA GLY A 274 14.33 1.73 -16.26
C GLY A 274 13.59 3.07 -16.23
N VAL A 275 12.66 3.28 -17.16
CA VAL A 275 11.80 4.47 -17.19
C VAL A 275 10.89 4.52 -15.95
N LEU A 276 10.34 3.39 -15.53
CA LEU A 276 9.51 3.29 -14.32
C LEU A 276 10.32 3.64 -13.05
N LEU A 277 11.55 3.13 -12.92
CA LEU A 277 12.43 3.40 -11.78
C LEU A 277 12.90 4.87 -11.75
N ASP A 278 13.20 5.47 -12.90
CA ASP A 278 13.48 6.91 -13.01
C ASP A 278 12.28 7.77 -12.59
N ALA A 279 11.07 7.40 -13.04
CA ALA A 279 9.83 8.07 -12.64
C ALA A 279 9.60 7.99 -11.12
N ARG A 280 9.84 6.82 -10.51
CA ARG A 280 9.81 6.65 -9.06
C ARG A 280 10.80 7.55 -8.35
N ALA A 281 12.06 7.56 -8.78
CA ALA A 281 13.10 8.37 -8.14
C ALA A 281 12.76 9.87 -8.17
N LYS A 282 12.24 10.34 -9.31
CA LYS A 282 11.76 11.73 -9.46
C LYS A 282 10.58 12.03 -8.55
N TRP A 283 9.61 11.11 -8.46
CA TRP A 283 8.47 11.25 -7.55
C TRP A 283 8.92 11.32 -6.09
N LEU A 284 9.78 10.40 -5.62
CA LEU A 284 10.22 10.36 -4.23
C LEU A 284 10.90 11.67 -3.80
N ARG A 285 11.75 12.25 -4.65
CA ARG A 285 12.38 13.56 -4.41
C ARG A 285 11.40 14.72 -4.29
N LYS A 286 10.20 14.59 -4.86
CA LYS A 286 9.17 15.65 -4.92
C LYS A 286 7.91 15.32 -4.13
N ARG A 287 7.88 14.16 -3.44
CA ARG A 287 6.72 13.65 -2.69
C ARG A 287 6.26 14.64 -1.63
N HIS A 288 7.19 15.23 -0.88
CA HIS A 288 6.88 16.20 0.17
C HIS A 288 6.15 17.43 -0.40
N ILE A 289 6.55 17.91 -1.58
CA ILE A 289 5.95 19.07 -2.26
C ILE A 289 4.50 18.79 -2.65
N PHE A 290 4.19 17.57 -3.08
CA PHE A 290 2.81 17.16 -3.35
C PHE A 290 1.95 17.21 -2.09
N PHE A 291 2.46 16.69 -0.96
CA PHE A 291 1.70 16.72 0.30
C PHE A 291 1.56 18.14 0.86
N ASP A 292 2.57 18.99 0.71
CA ASP A 292 2.46 20.41 1.02
C ASP A 292 1.37 21.07 0.14
N TRP A 293 1.32 20.75 -1.15
CA TRP A 293 0.23 21.22 -2.03
C TRP A 293 -1.15 20.69 -1.60
N MET A 294 -1.25 19.44 -1.16
CA MET A 294 -2.50 18.86 -0.66
C MET A 294 -3.04 19.60 0.57
N THR A 295 -2.19 20.23 1.39
CA THR A 295 -2.69 21.10 2.48
C THR A 295 -3.53 22.27 1.92
N THR A 296 -3.19 22.81 0.75
CA THR A 296 -3.97 23.86 0.08
C THR A 296 -5.28 23.31 -0.52
N VAL A 297 -5.31 22.02 -0.88
CA VAL A 297 -6.54 21.35 -1.34
C VAL A 297 -7.48 21.14 -0.15
N LEU A 298 -6.97 20.75 1.01
CA LEU A 298 -7.74 20.60 2.25
C LEU A 298 -8.29 21.94 2.74
N GLN A 299 -7.49 23.01 2.67
CA GLN A 299 -7.96 24.37 2.98
C GLN A 299 -9.12 24.78 2.07
N GLU A 300 -9.04 24.46 0.78
CA GLU A 300 -10.12 24.74 -0.17
C GLU A 300 -11.36 23.89 0.10
N HIS A 301 -11.17 22.62 0.47
CA HIS A 301 -12.25 21.73 0.89
C HIS A 301 -12.99 22.29 2.12
N LYS A 302 -12.25 22.75 3.14
CA LYS A 302 -12.81 23.35 4.36
C LYS A 302 -13.62 24.60 4.05
N LYS A 303 -13.06 25.53 3.25
CA LYS A 303 -13.78 26.75 2.82
C LYS A 303 -15.09 26.41 2.11
N SER A 304 -15.08 25.38 1.27
CA SER A 304 -16.27 24.91 0.56
C SER A 304 -17.32 24.31 1.49
N MET A 305 -16.91 23.60 2.55
CA MET A 305 -17.83 23.06 3.56
C MET A 305 -18.43 24.15 4.45
N GLU A 306 -17.66 25.20 4.75
CA GLU A 306 -18.14 26.35 5.52
C GLU A 306 -19.16 27.19 4.73
N SER A 307 -18.95 27.33 3.42
CA SER A 307 -19.87 28.10 2.56
C SER A 307 -21.10 27.31 2.14
N ASN A 308 -20.97 26.00 1.92
CA ASN A 308 -22.05 25.09 1.58
C ASN A 308 -21.84 23.77 2.32
N PRO A 309 -22.46 23.57 3.50
CA PRO A 309 -22.29 22.33 4.25
C PRO A 309 -22.77 21.16 3.42
N VAL A 310 -21.88 20.18 3.21
CA VAL A 310 -22.21 18.95 2.48
C VAL A 310 -23.32 18.25 3.24
N VAL A 311 -24.51 18.22 2.65
CA VAL A 311 -25.63 17.45 3.18
C VAL A 311 -25.31 15.99 2.93
N ILE A 312 -24.96 15.26 3.99
CA ILE A 312 -24.78 13.81 3.93
C ILE A 312 -26.10 13.21 3.45
N SER A 313 -26.07 12.59 2.27
CA SER A 313 -27.23 11.85 1.78
C SER A 313 -27.43 10.63 2.67
N THR A 314 -28.39 10.73 3.59
CA THR A 314 -28.75 9.63 4.51
C THR A 314 -29.18 8.39 3.73
N GLN A 315 -29.83 8.57 2.57
CA GLN A 315 -30.23 7.48 1.70
C GLN A 315 -29.02 6.74 1.10
N GLU A 316 -28.03 7.46 0.56
CA GLU A 316 -26.81 6.86 0.00
C GLU A 316 -26.00 6.17 1.10
N LEU A 317 -25.90 6.79 2.27
CA LEU A 317 -25.19 6.20 3.40
C LEU A 317 -25.90 4.94 3.92
N LEU A 318 -27.23 4.93 3.98
CA LEU A 318 -28.00 3.73 4.34
C LEU A 318 -27.82 2.62 3.29
N ALA A 319 -27.84 2.97 2.00
CA ALA A 319 -27.61 2.03 0.91
C ALA A 319 -26.20 1.41 1.01
N PHE A 320 -25.18 2.24 1.23
CA PHE A 320 -23.81 1.78 1.43
C PHE A 320 -23.68 0.91 2.70
N SER A 321 -24.30 1.31 3.81
CA SER A 321 -24.27 0.52 5.05
C SER A 321 -24.93 -0.84 4.88
N SER A 322 -26.00 -0.92 4.07
CA SER A 322 -26.69 -2.18 3.76
C SER A 322 -25.82 -3.07 2.88
N LEU A 323 -25.16 -2.49 1.88
CA LEU A 323 -24.17 -3.18 1.05
C LEU A 323 -23.01 -3.73 1.89
N LEU A 324 -22.43 -2.91 2.76
CA LEU A 324 -21.33 -3.31 3.63
C LEU A 324 -21.73 -4.47 4.55
N ARG A 325 -22.92 -4.41 5.17
CA ARG A 325 -23.45 -5.52 5.97
C ARG A 325 -23.65 -6.79 5.15
N HIS A 326 -24.09 -6.66 3.90
CA HIS A 326 -24.26 -7.81 3.00
C HIS A 326 -22.93 -8.46 2.68
N VAL A 327 -21.92 -7.68 2.29
CA VAL A 327 -20.55 -8.16 2.01
C VAL A 327 -19.92 -8.84 3.22
N ILE A 328 -20.04 -8.24 4.41
CA ILE A 328 -19.51 -8.83 5.66
C ILE A 328 -20.19 -10.17 5.94
N ARG A 329 -21.52 -10.24 5.79
CA ARG A 329 -22.29 -11.47 6.02
C ARG A 329 -21.89 -12.57 5.04
N ASP A 330 -21.67 -12.23 3.79
CA ASP A 330 -21.26 -13.16 2.73
C ASP A 330 -19.90 -13.77 3.05
N LYS A 331 -18.90 -12.92 3.35
CA LYS A 331 -17.55 -13.37 3.74
C LYS A 331 -17.53 -14.18 5.04
N LEU A 332 -18.39 -13.87 6.00
CA LEU A 332 -18.54 -14.68 7.22
C LEU A 332 -19.14 -16.06 6.91
N ARG A 333 -20.09 -16.15 5.97
CA ARG A 333 -20.70 -17.42 5.56
C ARG A 333 -19.68 -18.33 4.86
N ASP A 334 -18.90 -17.78 3.93
CA ASP A 334 -17.84 -18.50 3.24
C ASP A 334 -16.82 -19.07 4.25
N SER A 335 -16.46 -18.27 5.26
CA SER A 335 -15.54 -18.69 6.34
C SER A 335 -16.09 -19.84 7.19
N THR A 336 -17.40 -19.91 7.42
CA THR A 336 -18.04 -21.05 8.12
C THR A 336 -18.17 -22.30 7.25
N SER A 337 -18.23 -22.19 5.93
CA SER A 337 -18.33 -23.36 5.04
C SER A 337 -17.00 -24.08 4.80
N GLU A 338 -15.85 -23.38 4.90
CA GLU A 338 -14.53 -24.01 4.73
C GLU A 338 -14.15 -24.97 5.87
N ILE A 339 -14.79 -24.85 7.05
CA ILE A 339 -14.57 -25.75 8.19
C ILE A 339 -15.37 -27.07 8.01
N SER A 340 -16.31 -27.14 7.06
CA SER A 340 -17.18 -28.28 6.82
C SER A 340 -17.05 -28.80 5.39
N GLY A 341 -15.85 -29.25 5.02
CA GLY A 341 -15.54 -29.70 3.66
C GLY A 341 -15.09 -31.17 3.53
N GLY A 342 -15.80 -32.11 4.15
CA GLY A 342 -15.68 -33.53 3.90
C GLY A 342 -16.83 -34.07 3.05
N HIS A 343 -16.51 -34.53 1.83
CA HIS A 343 -17.27 -35.46 0.96
C HIS A 343 -18.69 -35.11 0.44
N GLY A 344 -18.84 -35.17 -0.89
CA GLY A 344 -19.97 -35.85 -1.54
C GLY A 344 -20.97 -34.99 -2.34
N ASN A 345 -20.89 -35.07 -3.68
CA ASN A 345 -21.91 -34.63 -4.62
C ASN A 345 -23.25 -35.38 -4.43
N THR A 346 -24.41 -34.69 -4.46
CA THR A 346 -25.54 -34.99 -5.38
C THR A 346 -26.71 -33.98 -5.25
N ILE A 347 -27.08 -33.38 -6.38
CA ILE A 347 -28.44 -33.15 -6.92
C ILE A 347 -29.59 -32.76 -5.97
N SER A 348 -30.15 -31.57 -6.26
CA SER A 348 -31.58 -31.19 -6.23
C SER A 348 -32.42 -31.52 -4.99
N ASN A 349 -32.83 -30.47 -4.27
CA ASN A 349 -34.22 -30.03 -4.21
C ASN A 349 -34.37 -28.85 -3.24
N CYS A 350 -34.86 -27.71 -3.75
CA CYS A 350 -35.60 -26.79 -2.89
C CYS A 350 -36.87 -27.49 -2.41
N PRO A 351 -37.25 -27.31 -1.14
CA PRO A 351 -38.33 -26.36 -0.93
C PRO A 351 -38.13 -25.47 0.31
N SER A 352 -38.58 -24.24 0.15
CA SER A 352 -38.69 -23.22 1.19
C SER A 352 -39.51 -23.69 2.41
N ARG A 353 -39.17 -23.13 3.58
CA ARG A 353 -39.94 -23.06 4.84
C ARG A 353 -40.12 -24.38 5.61
N ALA A 354 -39.22 -24.61 6.56
CA ALA A 354 -39.52 -24.74 7.99
C ALA A 354 -38.26 -25.20 8.73
N ASN A 355 -37.49 -24.25 9.26
CA ASN A 355 -36.83 -24.36 10.55
C ASN A 355 -36.33 -22.98 10.92
N ARG A 356 -37.16 -22.27 11.69
CA ARG A 356 -36.70 -21.26 12.62
C ARG A 356 -35.65 -21.94 13.50
N SER A 357 -34.36 -21.71 13.27
CA SER A 357 -33.47 -21.58 14.41
C SER A 357 -33.71 -20.17 14.94
N GLN A 358 -34.51 -20.10 16.01
CA GLN A 358 -34.38 -19.01 16.97
C GLN A 358 -32.91 -19.01 17.39
N CYS A 359 -32.11 -18.10 16.82
CA CYS A 359 -30.95 -17.61 17.55
C CYS A 359 -31.56 -16.90 18.75
N ASP A 360 -31.31 -17.39 19.96
CA ASP A 360 -31.91 -16.86 21.16
C ASP A 360 -31.63 -15.36 21.23
N ASN A 361 -32.68 -14.54 21.12
CA ASN A 361 -32.58 -13.07 21.26
C ASN A 361 -31.90 -12.68 22.59
N ILE A 362 -31.92 -13.59 23.56
CA ILE A 362 -31.26 -13.47 24.86
C ILE A 362 -29.73 -13.50 24.69
N GLU A 363 -29.19 -14.37 23.85
CA GLU A 363 -27.74 -14.45 23.62
C GLU A 363 -27.25 -13.21 22.88
N ALA A 364 -27.95 -12.79 21.82
CA ALA A 364 -27.63 -11.57 21.09
C ALA A 364 -27.71 -10.32 21.99
N GLN A 365 -28.67 -10.27 22.92
CA GLN A 365 -28.79 -9.18 23.88
C GLN A 365 -27.65 -9.22 24.91
N ASN A 366 -27.27 -10.39 25.42
CA ASN A 366 -26.15 -10.55 26.34
C ASN A 366 -24.81 -10.10 25.72
N TRP A 367 -24.60 -10.34 24.43
CA TRP A 367 -23.42 -9.84 23.70
C TRP A 367 -23.41 -8.31 23.58
N ILE A 368 -24.57 -7.70 23.34
CA ILE A 368 -24.72 -6.24 23.29
C ILE A 368 -24.46 -5.64 24.67
N ASP A 369 -24.95 -6.29 25.73
CA ASP A 369 -24.77 -5.84 27.10
C ASP A 369 -23.29 -5.96 27.55
N ASP A 370 -22.57 -7.04 27.20
CA ASP A 370 -21.12 -7.18 27.46
C ASP A 370 -20.30 -6.11 26.72
N LEU A 371 -20.66 -5.82 25.46
CA LEU A 371 -20.00 -4.77 24.68
C LEU A 371 -20.21 -3.38 25.28
N ASN A 372 -21.43 -3.07 25.71
CA ASN A 372 -21.74 -1.80 26.38
C ASN A 372 -21.00 -1.68 27.72
N GLU A 373 -20.90 -2.77 28.49
CA GLU A 373 -20.17 -2.76 29.77
C GLU A 373 -18.67 -2.55 29.57
N ARG A 374 -18.06 -3.17 28.55
CA ARG A 374 -16.66 -2.92 28.18
C ARG A 374 -16.43 -1.48 27.73
N GLN A 375 -17.32 -0.94 26.89
CA GLN A 375 -17.22 0.44 26.42
C GLN A 375 -17.31 1.43 27.58
N ASN A 376 -18.21 1.20 28.54
CA ASN A 376 -18.32 2.06 29.72
C ASN A 376 -17.07 1.99 30.60
N ARG A 377 -16.49 0.80 30.81
CA ARG A 377 -15.22 0.64 31.54
C ARG A 377 -14.05 1.35 30.87
N GLU A 378 -13.99 1.33 29.54
CA GLU A 378 -12.95 2.04 28.78
C GLU A 378 -13.12 3.56 28.86
N GLU A 379 -14.36 4.06 28.81
CA GLU A 379 -14.65 5.49 28.96
C GLU A 379 -14.32 6.00 30.37
N GLU A 380 -14.65 5.23 31.42
CA GLU A 380 -14.27 5.54 32.80
C GLU A 380 -12.74 5.57 32.97
N ASN A 381 -12.03 4.59 32.43
CA ASN A 381 -10.56 4.56 32.44
C ASN A 381 -9.96 5.75 31.67
N PHE A 382 -10.56 6.11 30.53
CA PHE A 382 -10.11 7.26 29.76
C PHE A 382 -10.30 8.57 30.54
N GLN A 383 -11.44 8.74 31.20
CA GLN A 383 -11.73 9.92 32.00
C GLN A 383 -10.82 10.01 33.24
N GLN A 384 -10.56 8.90 33.93
CA GLN A 384 -9.59 8.86 35.04
C GLN A 384 -8.16 9.18 34.58
N ASN A 385 -7.72 8.64 33.44
CA ASN A 385 -6.41 8.95 32.89
C ASN A 385 -6.29 10.42 32.49
N LYS A 386 -7.36 11.01 31.97
CA LYS A 386 -7.41 12.44 31.64
C LYS A 386 -7.30 13.30 32.89
N GLU A 387 -8.00 12.98 33.96
CA GLU A 387 -7.91 13.70 35.24
C GLU A 387 -6.51 13.60 35.84
N ARG A 388 -5.93 12.40 35.85
CA ARG A 388 -4.55 12.18 36.29
C ARG A 388 -3.55 13.01 35.49
N LEU A 389 -3.71 13.07 34.16
CA LEU A 389 -2.83 13.84 33.30
C LEU A 389 -2.96 15.35 33.56
N VAL A 390 -4.18 15.84 33.84
CA VAL A 390 -4.42 17.25 34.21
C VAL A 390 -3.77 17.59 35.54
N ASP A 391 -3.82 16.69 36.52
CA ASP A 391 -3.16 16.88 37.81
C ASP A 391 -1.64 16.87 37.69
N GLU A 392 -1.08 15.95 36.90
CA GLU A 392 0.36 15.92 36.60
C GLU A 392 0.82 17.22 35.90
N LEU A 393 0.03 17.73 34.95
CA LEU A 393 0.32 18.99 34.26
C LEU A 393 0.22 20.19 35.21
N ARG A 394 -0.74 20.18 36.13
CA ARG A 394 -0.90 21.23 37.15
C ARG A 394 0.27 21.24 38.13
N GLU A 395 0.75 20.08 38.55
CA GLU A 395 1.95 19.96 39.40
C GLU A 395 3.21 20.42 38.65
N MET A 396 3.36 20.03 37.38
CA MET A 396 4.46 20.52 36.55
C MET A 396 4.43 22.04 36.37
N LEU A 397 3.26 22.65 36.19
CA LEU A 397 3.12 24.10 36.07
C LEU A 397 3.46 24.83 37.37
N LYS A 398 3.24 24.23 38.55
CA LYS A 398 3.68 24.79 39.85
C LYS A 398 5.20 24.73 40.03
N LEU A 399 5.87 23.78 39.38
CA LEU A 399 7.33 23.62 39.42
C LEU A 399 8.06 24.61 38.50
N ILE A 400 7.34 25.32 37.63
CA ILE A 400 7.92 26.41 36.83
C ILE A 400 8.01 27.65 37.73
N PRO A 401 9.22 28.14 38.06
CA PRO A 401 9.37 29.38 38.81
C PRO A 401 8.73 30.52 38.02
N SER A 402 7.86 31.28 38.67
CA SER A 402 7.18 32.43 38.10
C SER A 402 8.18 33.47 37.58
N VAL A 403 8.48 33.39 36.29
CA VAL A 403 8.98 34.50 35.47
C VAL A 403 7.85 34.68 34.46
N VAL A 404 6.85 35.52 34.72
CA VAL A 404 6.90 36.98 34.65
C VAL A 404 5.77 37.56 35.54
N HIS A 405 6.12 38.45 36.46
CA HIS A 405 5.21 39.49 36.96
C HIS A 405 5.19 40.62 35.93
N VAL A 406 3.97 41.01 35.52
CA VAL A 406 3.51 42.26 34.87
C VAL A 406 4.44 42.90 33.84
#